data_AF-A0A934F737-F1
#
_entry.id   AF-A0A934F737-F1
#
_cell.length_a   1.000
_cell.length_b   1.000
_cell.length_c   1.000
_cell.angle_alpha   90.00
_cell.angle_beta   90.00
_cell.angle_gamma   90.00
#
_symmetry.space_group_name_H-M   'P 1'
#
loop_
_entity.id
_entity.type
_entity.pdbx_description
1 polymer ?
#
loop_
_entity_poly.entity_id
_entity_poly.type
_entity_poly.pdbx_seq_one_letter_code
_entity_poly.pdbx_strand_id
1 'polypeptide(L)'
;MTGTDEVLKWVEYAEEDFILAKSALRRNKPLPIGSCFHSQQCAEKYFKAILVSQNIEFPKTHDLLILNTLCTAAGILTGFTKEDLGRLSGYAVHTRYPGNQPTPDEAKEALEIATTVRRFARAFLGLKKK
;
A
#
# COMPACT_ATOMS: atom_id res chain seq x y z
N MET A 1 -17.44 11.80 13.99
CA MET A 1 -16.60 10.60 13.82
C MET A 1 -15.35 10.84 14.62
N THR A 2 -15.01 9.94 15.53
CA THR A 2 -13.75 10.05 16.30
C THR A 2 -12.57 9.75 15.36
N GLY A 3 -11.37 10.25 15.66
CA GLY A 3 -10.18 9.96 14.84
C GLY A 3 -9.95 8.44 14.65
N THR A 4 -10.35 7.63 15.62
CA THR A 4 -10.31 6.16 15.55
C THR A 4 -11.21 5.59 14.47
N ASP A 5 -12.42 6.13 14.27
CA ASP A 5 -13.34 5.66 13.22
C ASP A 5 -12.78 5.89 11.82
N GLU A 6 -12.07 7.01 11.63
CA GLU A 6 -11.44 7.35 10.36
C GLU A 6 -10.24 6.44 10.06
N VAL A 7 -9.39 6.17 11.06
CA VAL A 7 -8.28 5.20 10.93
C VAL A 7 -8.80 3.83 10.51
N LEU A 8 -9.88 3.34 11.15
CA LEU A 8 -10.43 2.02 10.84
C LEU A 8 -11.00 1.93 9.42
N LYS A 9 -11.59 3.01 8.89
CA LYS A 9 -12.04 3.07 7.48
C LYS A 9 -10.89 2.97 6.50
N TRP A 10 -9.78 3.69 6.74
CA TRP A 10 -8.59 3.57 5.91
C TRP A 10 -8.02 2.14 5.94
N VAL A 11 -8.01 1.51 7.12
CA VAL A 11 -7.58 0.12 7.28
C VAL A 11 -8.50 -0.84 6.52
N GLU A 12 -9.81 -0.66 6.59
CA GLU A 12 -10.78 -1.48 5.84
C GLU A 12 -10.52 -1.41 4.34
N TYR A 13 -10.41 -0.21 3.79
CA TYR A 13 -10.10 -0.02 2.37
C TYR A 13 -8.74 -0.60 1.97
N ALA A 14 -7.73 -0.55 2.85
CA ALA A 14 -6.42 -1.16 2.59
C ALA A 14 -6.50 -2.69 2.56
N GLU A 15 -7.33 -3.29 3.41
CA GLU A 15 -7.54 -4.74 3.44
C GLU A 15 -8.31 -5.25 2.23
N GLU A 16 -9.29 -4.49 1.73
CA GLU A 16 -9.99 -4.81 0.47
C GLU A 16 -9.00 -4.86 -0.69
N ASP A 17 -8.13 -3.85 -0.82
CA ASP A 17 -7.08 -3.86 -1.84
C ASP A 17 -6.13 -5.04 -1.68
N PHE A 18 -5.72 -5.37 -0.46
CA PHE A 18 -4.85 -6.52 -0.22
C PHE A 18 -5.51 -7.84 -0.69
N ILE A 19 -6.80 -8.01 -0.43
CA ILE A 19 -7.57 -9.18 -0.89
C ILE A 19 -7.66 -9.21 -2.42
N LEU A 20 -7.94 -8.07 -3.05
CA LEU A 20 -8.01 -7.96 -4.51
C LEU A 20 -6.65 -8.26 -5.16
N ALA A 21 -5.56 -7.70 -4.61
CA ALA A 21 -4.21 -7.93 -5.11
C ALA A 21 -3.81 -9.41 -5.07
N LYS A 22 -4.09 -10.06 -3.94
CA LYS A 22 -3.84 -11.49 -3.72
C LYS A 22 -4.72 -12.36 -4.60
N SER A 23 -5.98 -12.00 -4.77
CA SER A 23 -6.93 -12.74 -5.60
C SER A 23 -6.55 -12.66 -7.08
N ALA A 24 -6.09 -11.50 -7.56
CA ALA A 24 -5.65 -11.30 -8.94
C ALA A 24 -4.49 -12.22 -9.35
N LEU A 25 -3.54 -12.48 -8.45
CA LEU A 25 -2.42 -13.40 -8.69
C LEU A 25 -2.79 -14.88 -8.61
N ARG A 26 -3.77 -15.24 -7.77
CA ARG A 26 -4.13 -16.65 -7.50
C ARG A 26 -5.04 -17.29 -8.56
N ARG A 27 -5.44 -16.54 -9.58
CA ARG A 27 -6.29 -17.04 -10.67
C ARG A 27 -5.51 -18.01 -11.55
N ASN A 28 -6.21 -18.97 -12.17
CA ASN A 28 -5.63 -19.85 -13.19
C ASN A 28 -4.95 -19.06 -14.31
N LYS A 29 -5.52 -17.91 -14.67
CA LYS A 29 -4.88 -16.87 -15.49
C LYS A 29 -4.63 -15.65 -14.60
N PRO A 30 -3.40 -15.43 -14.10
CA PRO A 30 -3.07 -14.28 -13.27
C PRO A 30 -3.42 -12.96 -13.96
N LEU A 31 -3.73 -11.94 -13.15
CA LEU A 31 -3.98 -10.57 -13.58
C LEU A 31 -2.94 -9.64 -12.95
N PRO A 32 -1.69 -9.60 -13.47
CA PRO A 32 -0.60 -8.83 -12.86
C PRO A 32 -0.91 -7.35 -12.69
N ILE A 33 -1.56 -6.73 -13.69
CA ILE A 33 -2.01 -5.34 -13.65
C ILE A 33 -2.85 -5.06 -12.40
N GLY A 34 -3.90 -5.86 -12.18
CA GLY A 34 -4.78 -5.69 -11.03
C GLY A 34 -4.05 -5.91 -9.72
N SER A 35 -3.13 -6.88 -9.69
CA SER A 35 -2.34 -7.16 -8.50
C SER A 35 -1.40 -6.01 -8.13
N CYS A 36 -0.66 -5.46 -9.10
CA CYS A 36 0.23 -4.32 -8.89
C CYS A 36 -0.55 -3.08 -8.42
N PHE A 37 -1.66 -2.76 -9.10
CA PHE A 37 -2.50 -1.62 -8.76
C PHE A 37 -3.02 -1.70 -7.32
N HIS A 38 -3.64 -2.83 -6.94
CA HIS A 38 -4.17 -2.98 -5.60
C HIS A 38 -3.06 -3.14 -4.53
N SER A 39 -1.89 -3.67 -4.88
CA SER A 39 -0.74 -3.68 -3.96
C SER A 39 -0.29 -2.27 -3.59
N GLN A 40 -0.20 -1.36 -4.57
CA GLN A 40 0.12 0.05 -4.32
C GLN A 40 -0.97 0.72 -3.47
N GLN A 41 -2.25 0.52 -3.79
CA GLN A 41 -3.36 1.13 -3.07
C GLN A 41 -3.44 0.65 -1.61
N CYS A 42 -3.17 -0.64 -1.37
CA CYS A 42 -3.04 -1.19 -0.01
C CYS A 42 -1.97 -0.43 0.79
N ALA A 43 -0.76 -0.27 0.24
CA ALA A 43 0.31 0.45 0.92
C ALA A 43 -0.04 1.93 1.17
N GLU A 44 -0.61 2.61 0.17
CA GLU A 44 -1.02 4.02 0.25
C GLU A 44 -2.01 4.24 1.39
N LYS A 45 -3.07 3.43 1.44
CA LYS A 45 -4.12 3.54 2.45
C LYS A 45 -3.61 3.21 3.84
N TYR A 46 -2.65 2.30 3.98
CA TYR A 46 -2.00 2.05 5.27
C TYR A 46 -1.15 3.21 5.76
N PHE A 47 -0.36 3.84 4.89
CA PHE A 47 0.36 5.05 5.29
C PHE A 47 -0.60 6.17 5.69
N LYS A 48 -1.70 6.35 4.96
CA LYS A 48 -2.75 7.31 5.33
C LYS A 48 -3.37 6.97 6.68
N ALA A 49 -3.68 5.70 6.96
CA ALA A 49 -4.19 5.28 8.26
C ALA A 49 -3.22 5.62 9.41
N ILE A 50 -1.92 5.43 9.20
CA ILE A 50 -0.87 5.82 10.17
C ILE A 50 -0.90 7.33 10.39
N LEU A 51 -0.88 8.14 9.33
CA LEU A 51 -0.86 9.60 9.42
C LEU A 51 -2.12 10.14 10.12
N VAL A 52 -3.30 9.61 9.78
CA VAL A 52 -4.56 9.95 10.49
C VAL A 52 -4.48 9.59 11.97
N SER A 53 -3.91 8.42 12.33
CA SER A 53 -3.77 8.02 13.74
C SER A 53 -2.90 8.96 14.57
N GLN A 54 -2.03 9.72 13.91
CA GLN A 54 -1.15 10.73 14.51
C GLN A 54 -1.68 12.16 14.33
N ASN A 55 -2.89 12.34 13.81
CA ASN A 55 -3.48 13.64 13.44
C ASN A 55 -2.59 14.46 12.48
N ILE A 56 -1.93 13.80 11.54
CA ILE A 56 -1.09 14.43 10.52
C ILE A 56 -1.86 14.52 9.21
N GLU A 57 -2.01 15.75 8.71
CA GLU A 57 -2.59 15.99 7.39
C GLU A 57 -1.63 15.57 6.27
N PHE A 58 -2.20 15.11 5.16
CA PHE A 58 -1.44 14.70 3.98
C PHE A 58 -2.11 15.21 2.70
N PRO A 59 -1.32 15.47 1.64
CA PRO A 59 -1.89 15.91 0.37
C PRO A 59 -2.68 14.80 -0.31
N LYS A 60 -3.60 15.18 -1.20
CA LYS A 60 -4.24 14.23 -2.13
C LYS A 60 -3.21 13.76 -3.16
N THR A 61 -2.46 12.72 -2.80
CA THR A 61 -1.41 12.12 -3.62
C THR A 61 -1.50 10.60 -3.60
N HIS A 62 -0.96 9.99 -4.67
CA HIS A 62 -0.71 8.55 -4.78
C HIS A 62 0.77 8.20 -4.64
N ASP A 63 1.61 9.20 -4.35
CA ASP A 63 3.04 9.02 -4.17
C ASP A 63 3.34 8.47 -2.78
N LEU A 64 3.73 7.20 -2.73
CA LEU A 64 4.09 6.50 -1.50
C LEU A 64 5.32 7.13 -0.83
N LEU A 65 6.25 7.71 -1.58
CA LEU A 65 7.44 8.34 -1.04
C LEU A 65 7.07 9.59 -0.24
N ILE A 66 6.11 10.38 -0.73
CA ILE A 66 5.60 11.55 -0.01
C ILE A 66 4.98 11.12 1.32
N LEU A 67 4.11 10.10 1.29
CA LEU A 67 3.45 9.60 2.51
C LEU A 67 4.46 9.02 3.51
N ASN A 68 5.44 8.26 3.02
CA ASN A 68 6.51 7.72 3.86
C ASN A 68 7.38 8.84 4.47
N THR A 69 7.67 9.88 3.70
CA THR A 69 8.42 11.05 4.19
C THR A 69 7.68 11.73 5.34
N LEU A 70 6.36 11.91 5.22
CA LEU A 70 5.53 12.46 6.31
C LEU A 70 5.56 11.57 7.56
N CYS A 71 5.49 10.25 7.41
CA CYS A 71 5.65 9.32 8.53
C CYS A 71 7.02 9.51 9.22
N THR A 72 8.10 9.52 8.44
CA THR A 72 9.46 9.66 9.00
C THR A 72 9.69 11.01 9.65
N ALA A 73 9.14 12.10 9.10
CA ALA A 73 9.20 13.44 9.69
C ALA A 73 8.48 13.52 11.04
N ALA A 74 7.47 12.68 11.26
CA ALA A 74 6.78 12.53 12.53
C ALA A 74 7.46 11.55 13.51
N GLY A 75 8.68 11.08 13.20
CA GLY A 75 9.43 10.14 14.04
C GLY A 75 9.02 8.68 13.88
N ILE A 76 8.19 8.36 12.88
CA ILE A 76 7.76 6.98 12.61
C ILE A 76 8.81 6.32 11.71
N LEU A 77 9.61 5.42 12.28
CA LEU A 77 10.64 4.67 11.57
C LEU A 77 10.01 3.52 10.77
N THR A 78 9.56 3.82 9.56
CA THR A 78 8.88 2.85 8.68
C THR A 78 9.83 1.79 8.12
N GLY A 79 11.09 2.15 7.87
CA GLY A 79 12.12 1.26 7.32
C GLY A 79 12.03 1.01 5.81
N PHE A 80 11.08 1.64 5.08
CA PHE A 80 10.95 1.49 3.63
C PHE A 80 11.85 2.48 2.88
N THR A 81 12.58 1.98 1.88
CA THR A 81 13.46 2.82 1.07
C THR A 81 12.71 3.49 -0.08
N LYS A 82 13.36 4.47 -0.72
CA LYS A 82 12.84 5.10 -1.94
C LYS A 82 12.68 4.06 -3.06
N GLU A 83 13.57 3.08 -3.13
CA GLU A 83 13.54 2.01 -4.12
C GLU A 83 12.33 1.10 -3.92
N ASP A 84 12.03 0.69 -2.68
CA ASP A 84 10.86 -0.16 -2.37
C ASP A 84 9.55 0.51 -2.83
N LEU A 85 9.37 1.77 -2.43
CA LEU A 85 8.15 2.54 -2.69
C LEU A 85 8.07 3.00 -4.15
N GLY A 86 9.23 3.27 -4.76
CA GLY A 86 9.37 3.59 -6.17
C GLY A 86 8.97 2.42 -7.07
N ARG A 87 9.40 1.18 -6.73
CA ARG A 87 8.98 -0.04 -7.44
C ARG A 87 7.47 -0.22 -7.36
N LEU A 88 6.91 -0.17 -6.14
CA LEU A 88 5.48 -0.35 -5.93
C LEU A 88 4.64 0.70 -6.70
N SER A 89 5.11 1.95 -6.73
CA SER A 89 4.46 3.03 -7.50
C SER A 89 4.63 2.86 -9.00
N GLY A 90 5.82 2.44 -9.46
CA GLY A 90 6.13 2.17 -10.86
C GLY A 90 5.22 1.09 -11.43
N TYR A 91 5.09 -0.04 -10.73
CA TYR A 91 4.24 -1.13 -11.17
C TYR A 91 2.77 -0.73 -11.33
N ALA A 92 2.24 0.13 -10.47
CA ALA A 92 0.87 0.64 -10.60
C ALA A 92 0.72 1.58 -11.81
N VAL A 93 1.74 2.40 -12.12
CA VAL A 93 1.75 3.31 -13.26
C VAL A 93 1.91 2.59 -14.60
N HIS A 94 2.78 1.58 -14.67
CA HIS A 94 3.08 0.80 -15.88
C HIS A 94 1.83 0.10 -16.45
N THR A 95 0.84 -0.19 -15.61
CA THR A 95 -0.43 -0.79 -16.02
C THR A 95 -1.25 0.03 -17.02
N ARG A 96 -0.95 1.34 -17.17
CA ARG A 96 -1.76 2.28 -17.95
C ARG A 96 -1.42 2.33 -19.45
N TYR A 97 -0.32 1.72 -19.87
CA TYR A 97 0.15 1.78 -21.26
C TYR A 97 0.34 0.37 -21.85
N PRO A 98 -0.29 0.07 -23.01
CA PRO A 98 -0.02 -1.18 -23.72
C PRO A 98 1.48 -1.34 -24.04
N GLY A 99 2.03 -2.53 -23.80
CA GLY A 99 3.43 -2.88 -24.09
C GLY A 99 4.36 -2.87 -22.87
N ASN A 100 3.93 -2.31 -21.74
CA ASN A 100 4.68 -2.29 -20.47
C ASN A 100 3.90 -2.99 -19.35
N GLN A 101 3.13 -4.04 -19.68
CA GLN A 101 2.37 -4.75 -18.65
C GLN A 101 3.32 -5.46 -17.68
N PRO A 102 3.04 -5.40 -16.36
CA PRO A 102 3.83 -6.13 -15.38
C PRO A 102 3.70 -7.64 -15.62
N THR A 103 4.78 -8.35 -15.38
CA THR A 103 4.84 -9.80 -15.32
C THR A 103 4.21 -10.32 -14.02
N PRO A 104 3.82 -11.62 -13.96
CA PRO A 104 3.39 -12.23 -12.71
C PRO A 104 4.42 -12.14 -11.58
N ASP A 105 5.71 -12.17 -11.90
CA ASP A 105 6.79 -12.07 -10.91
C ASP A 105 6.91 -10.64 -10.34
N GLU A 106 6.81 -9.61 -11.19
CA GLU A 106 6.74 -8.22 -10.72
C GLU A 106 5.49 -7.96 -9.88
N ALA A 107 4.36 -8.56 -10.25
CA ALA A 107 3.14 -8.49 -9.44
C ALA A 107 3.30 -9.21 -8.09
N LYS A 108 4.04 -10.31 -8.04
CA LYS A 108 4.37 -10.99 -6.79
C LYS A 108 5.27 -10.12 -5.91
N GLU A 109 6.30 -9.49 -6.48
CA GLU A 109 7.16 -8.54 -5.77
C GLU A 109 6.35 -7.35 -5.23
N ALA A 110 5.45 -6.78 -6.03
CA ALA A 110 4.54 -5.72 -5.59
C ALA A 110 3.69 -6.14 -4.38
N LEU A 111 3.13 -7.35 -4.42
CA LEU A 111 2.33 -7.90 -3.31
C LEU A 111 3.19 -8.17 -2.06
N GLU A 112 4.45 -8.59 -2.22
CA GLU A 112 5.38 -8.79 -1.11
C GLU A 112 5.72 -7.46 -0.42
N ILE A 113 6.01 -6.40 -1.18
CA ILE A 113 6.20 -5.05 -0.64
C ILE A 113 4.94 -4.58 0.08
N ALA A 114 3.76 -4.68 -0.54
CA ALA A 114 2.49 -4.33 0.11
C ALA A 114 2.23 -5.14 1.39
N THR A 115 2.62 -6.42 1.43
CA THR A 115 2.52 -7.27 2.62
C THR A 115 3.41 -6.76 3.76
N THR A 116 4.62 -6.29 3.46
CA THR A 116 5.52 -5.72 4.47
C THR A 116 4.98 -4.41 5.03
N VAL A 117 4.48 -3.51 4.19
CA VAL A 117 3.79 -2.26 4.61
C VAL A 117 2.58 -2.57 5.47
N ARG A 118 1.72 -3.49 5.02
CA ARG A 118 0.56 -3.96 5.80
C ARG A 118 0.97 -4.48 7.17
N ARG A 119 1.99 -5.34 7.25
CA ARG A 119 2.45 -5.91 8.52
C ARG A 119 2.95 -4.82 9.47
N PHE A 120 3.76 -3.89 8.97
CA PHE A 120 4.26 -2.75 9.73
C PHE A 120 3.10 -1.89 10.25
N ALA A 121 2.20 -1.46 9.36
CA ALA A 121 1.10 -0.57 9.72
C ALA A 121 0.14 -1.22 10.72
N ARG A 122 -0.19 -2.50 10.56
CA ARG A 122 -1.02 -3.22 11.52
C ARG A 122 -0.38 -3.30 12.90
N ALA A 123 0.94 -3.53 12.97
CA ALA A 123 1.66 -3.53 14.23
C ALA A 123 1.68 -2.14 14.88
N PHE A 124 1.96 -1.10 14.10
CA PHE A 124 1.96 0.30 14.55
C PHE A 124 0.59 0.72 15.12
N LEU A 125 -0.49 0.34 14.42
CA LEU A 125 -1.87 0.67 14.80
C LEU A 125 -2.45 -0.26 15.90
N GLY A 126 -1.67 -1.20 16.44
CA GLY A 126 -2.14 -2.14 17.48
C GLY A 126 -3.23 -3.12 17.01
N LEU A 127 -3.32 -3.41 15.71
CA LEU A 127 -4.33 -4.29 15.14
C LEU A 127 -3.96 -5.76 15.28
N LYS A 128 -4.95 -6.63 15.49
CA LYS A 128 -4.75 -8.10 15.59
C LYS A 128 -4.02 -8.66 14.37
N LYS A 129 -3.22 -9.72 14.51
CA LYS A 129 -2.60 -10.40 13.36
C LYS A 129 -3.69 -11.01 12.46
N LYS A 130 -3.54 -10.84 11.14
CA LYS A 130 -4.38 -11.38 10.07
C LYS A 130 -3.47 -12.02 9.03
#